data_AF-D6Z9J6-F1
#
_entry.id   AF-D6Z9J6-F1
#
_cell.length_a   1.000
_cell.length_b   1.000
_cell.length_c   1.000
_cell.angle_alpha   90.00
_cell.angle_beta   90.00
_cell.angle_gamma   90.00
#
_symmetry.space_group_name_H-M   'P 1'
#
loop_
_entity.id
_entity.type
_entity.pdbx_description
1 polymer ?
#
loop_
_entity_poly.entity_id
_entity_poly.type
_entity_poly.pdbx_seq_one_letter_code
_entity_poly.pdbx_strand_id
1 'polypeptide(L)'
;MSRRRAKKSVWSTAHWSQRDRDEHDALVYEAWESSKRQDERTDFYLNGLIDAEQAQRGWAVEVLAHYRRNGCANGLKNHMKRCRVPMSHDGRILSKPAVVGARRTDEDGTRYYEQALIYYVTLPELREKQKESIALSKTYDETTAMFGKLIALCEAGGANTPAEAAENLGVTVEGWLLGAAA
;
A
#
# COMPACT_ATOMS: atom_id res chain seq x y z
N MET A 1 -16.96 -14.33 32.39
CA MET A 1 -16.25 -13.09 32.02
C MET A 1 -15.06 -13.42 31.13
N SER A 2 -15.23 -13.25 29.82
CA SER A 2 -14.29 -13.69 28.78
C SER A 2 -13.31 -12.56 28.43
N ARG A 3 -12.03 -12.75 28.71
CA ARG A 3 -10.96 -11.88 28.16
C ARG A 3 -10.48 -12.50 26.86
N ARG A 4 -11.08 -12.10 25.73
CA ARG A 4 -10.54 -12.37 24.39
C ARG A 4 -9.17 -11.70 24.28
N ARG A 5 -8.10 -12.51 24.27
CA ARG A 5 -6.76 -12.11 23.81
C ARG A 5 -6.89 -11.66 22.36
N ALA A 6 -6.59 -10.38 22.08
CA ALA A 6 -6.40 -9.89 20.74
C ALA A 6 -5.30 -10.75 20.06
N LYS A 7 -5.63 -11.36 18.92
CA LYS A 7 -4.64 -11.95 18.02
C LYS A 7 -3.73 -10.81 17.53
N LYS A 8 -2.53 -10.70 18.10
CA LYS A 8 -1.45 -9.90 17.50
C LYS A 8 -1.22 -10.45 16.09
N SER A 9 -1.32 -9.59 15.08
CA SER A 9 -0.95 -9.94 13.72
C SER A 9 0.49 -10.43 13.71
N VAL A 10 0.71 -11.65 13.27
CA VAL A 10 2.03 -12.23 13.05
C VAL A 10 2.58 -11.62 11.76
N TRP A 11 3.11 -10.40 11.87
CA TRP A 11 4.17 -9.93 10.99
C TRP A 11 5.42 -9.94 11.87
N SER A 12 6.08 -11.09 11.97
CA SER A 12 7.32 -11.20 12.74
C SER A 12 8.35 -10.30 12.07
N THR A 13 8.73 -9.22 12.75
CA THR A 13 9.89 -8.40 12.40
C THR A 13 11.10 -9.33 12.41
N ALA A 14 11.58 -9.76 11.25
CA ALA A 14 12.75 -10.65 11.17
C ALA A 14 13.92 -9.92 11.85
N HIS A 15 14.36 -10.40 13.01
CA HIS A 15 15.51 -9.81 13.70
C HIS A 15 16.77 -10.38 13.07
N TRP A 16 17.33 -9.62 12.13
CA TRP A 16 18.58 -9.98 11.45
C TRP A 16 19.75 -9.90 12.43
N SER A 17 20.59 -10.93 12.42
CA SER A 17 21.83 -10.95 13.21
C SER A 17 22.83 -9.93 12.66
N GLN A 18 23.86 -9.58 13.43
CA GLN A 18 24.90 -8.65 12.93
C GLN A 18 25.57 -9.19 11.66
N ARG A 19 25.78 -10.51 11.60
CA ARG A 19 26.35 -11.17 10.44
C ARG A 19 25.48 -11.03 9.18
N ASP A 20 24.17 -11.21 9.31
CA ASP A 20 23.24 -11.07 8.18
C ASP A 20 23.23 -9.63 7.64
N ARG A 21 23.41 -8.66 8.52
CA ARG A 21 23.52 -7.24 8.14
C ARG A 21 24.81 -6.95 7.40
N ASP A 22 25.94 -7.46 7.91
CA ASP A 22 27.24 -7.26 7.29
C ASP A 22 27.29 -7.93 5.90
N GLU A 23 26.73 -9.14 5.77
CA GLU A 23 26.62 -9.86 4.49
C GLU A 23 25.72 -9.11 3.50
N HIS A 24 24.59 -8.58 3.97
CA HIS A 24 23.69 -7.78 3.15
C HIS A 24 24.30 -6.44 2.69
N ASP A 25 24.94 -5.72 3.61
CA ASP A 25 25.60 -4.45 3.28
C ASP A 25 26.73 -4.65 2.28
N ALA A 26 27.46 -5.76 2.37
CA ALA A 26 28.45 -6.16 1.38
C ALA A 26 27.82 -6.45 0.00
N LEU A 27 26.72 -7.19 -0.05
CA LEU A 27 26.02 -7.50 -1.31
C LEU A 27 25.47 -6.24 -1.99
N VAL A 28 24.84 -5.34 -1.23
CA VAL A 28 24.31 -4.08 -1.77
C VAL A 28 25.44 -3.17 -2.24
N TYR A 29 26.57 -3.15 -1.52
CA TYR A 29 27.74 -2.38 -1.92
C TYR A 29 28.41 -2.93 -3.19
N GLU A 30 28.56 -4.25 -3.30
CA GLU A 30 29.11 -4.91 -4.49
C GLU A 30 28.22 -4.70 -5.73
N ALA A 31 26.91 -4.82 -5.58
CA ALA A 31 25.94 -4.51 -6.63
C ALA A 31 26.01 -3.03 -7.06
N TRP A 32 26.22 -2.12 -6.10
CA TRP A 32 26.39 -0.70 -6.37
C TRP A 32 27.70 -0.39 -7.12
N GLU A 33 28.81 -0.97 -6.68
CA GLU A 33 30.13 -0.73 -7.28
C GLU A 33 30.21 -1.29 -8.71
N SER A 34 29.64 -2.48 -8.92
CA SER A 34 29.58 -3.16 -10.23
C SER A 34 28.66 -2.47 -11.24
N SER A 35 27.66 -1.72 -10.76
CA SER A 35 26.74 -0.95 -11.62
C SER A 35 27.45 0.22 -12.29
N LYS A 36 27.24 0.43 -13.60
CA LYS A 36 27.80 1.57 -14.35
C LYS A 36 26.86 2.77 -14.42
N ARG A 37 25.56 2.55 -14.22
CA ARG A 37 24.54 3.59 -14.32
C ARG A 37 24.12 4.10 -12.94
N GLN A 38 23.91 5.41 -12.87
CA GLN A 38 23.64 6.10 -11.61
C GLN A 38 22.22 5.84 -11.06
N ASP A 39 21.27 5.53 -11.94
CA ASP A 39 19.90 5.13 -11.59
C ASP A 39 19.88 3.73 -10.97
N GLU A 40 20.52 2.73 -11.60
CA GLU A 40 20.66 1.37 -11.06
C GLU A 40 21.33 1.38 -9.68
N ARG A 41 22.41 2.16 -9.53
CA ARG A 41 23.06 2.42 -8.24
C ARG A 41 22.10 2.99 -7.18
N THR A 42 21.15 3.82 -7.59
CA THR A 42 20.17 4.41 -6.68
C THR A 42 19.11 3.37 -6.28
N ASP A 43 18.73 2.48 -7.17
CA ASP A 43 17.71 1.45 -6.91
C ASP A 43 18.23 0.34 -5.97
N PHE A 44 19.46 -0.15 -6.16
CA PHE A 44 20.09 -1.10 -5.22
C PHE A 44 20.14 -0.53 -3.79
N TYR A 45 20.45 0.76 -3.69
CA TYR A 45 20.48 1.48 -2.42
C TYR A 45 19.09 1.61 -1.78
N LEU A 46 18.06 1.94 -2.55
CA LEU A 46 16.71 2.11 -2.02
C LEU A 46 16.14 0.77 -1.54
N ASN A 47 16.37 -0.30 -2.29
CA ASN A 47 15.96 -1.63 -1.90
C ASN A 47 16.67 -2.07 -0.61
N GLY A 48 17.99 -1.88 -0.53
CA GLY A 48 18.74 -2.18 0.70
C GLY A 48 18.29 -1.35 1.93
N LEU A 49 17.92 -0.08 1.75
CA LEU A 49 17.36 0.74 2.82
C LEU A 49 15.97 0.26 3.25
N ILE A 50 15.11 -0.12 2.30
CA ILE A 50 13.78 -0.66 2.56
C ILE A 50 13.90 -1.97 3.33
N ASP A 51 14.81 -2.86 2.93
CA ASP A 51 15.07 -4.13 3.60
C ASP A 51 15.57 -3.90 5.04
N ALA A 52 16.48 -2.94 5.23
CA ALA A 52 16.95 -2.54 6.56
C ALA A 52 15.84 -1.93 7.43
N GLU A 53 14.95 -1.09 6.87
CA GLU A 53 13.80 -0.52 7.58
C GLU A 53 12.78 -1.58 8.00
N GLN A 54 12.55 -2.58 7.13
CA GLN A 54 11.67 -3.73 7.41
C GLN A 54 12.25 -4.66 8.47
N ALA A 55 13.57 -4.89 8.45
CA ALA A 55 14.25 -5.73 9.42
C ALA A 55 14.41 -5.02 10.77
N GLN A 56 15.11 -3.88 10.81
CA GLN A 56 15.38 -3.11 12.03
C GLN A 56 15.63 -1.62 11.77
N ARG A 57 14.72 -0.75 12.24
CA ARG A 57 14.81 0.71 12.09
C ARG A 57 16.11 1.34 12.59
N GLY A 58 16.76 0.76 13.62
CA GLY A 58 18.05 1.24 14.12
C GLY A 58 19.19 1.01 13.12
N TRP A 59 19.22 -0.18 12.50
CA TRP A 59 20.19 -0.53 11.45
C TRP A 59 19.98 0.31 10.19
N ALA A 60 18.73 0.60 9.80
CA ALA A 60 18.44 1.48 8.67
C ALA A 60 19.10 2.88 8.79
N VAL A 61 19.24 3.41 10.02
CA VAL A 61 19.93 4.70 10.27
C VAL A 61 21.43 4.58 10.02
N GLU A 62 22.04 3.46 10.39
CA GLU A 62 23.46 3.17 10.19
C GLU A 62 23.79 2.98 8.72
N VAL A 63 22.95 2.21 8.02
CA VAL A 63 22.97 1.99 6.57
C VAL A 63 22.90 3.34 5.83
N LEU A 64 21.92 4.18 6.19
CA LEU A 64 21.78 5.53 5.61
C LEU A 64 23.00 6.43 5.90
N ALA A 65 23.61 6.32 7.07
CA ALA A 65 24.83 7.06 7.41
C ALA A 65 26.05 6.59 6.61
N HIS A 66 26.21 5.28 6.43
CA HIS A 66 27.27 4.68 5.61
C HIS A 66 27.20 5.19 4.15
N TYR A 67 26.01 5.17 3.56
CA TYR A 67 25.82 5.60 2.18
C TYR A 67 26.00 7.10 1.96
N ARG A 68 25.71 7.94 2.96
CA ARG A 68 26.02 9.37 2.89
C ARG A 68 27.53 9.63 2.84
N ARG A 69 28.34 8.81 3.53
CA ARG A 69 29.81 8.93 3.53
C ARG A 69 30.42 8.48 2.20
N ASN A 70 29.84 7.46 1.56
CA ASN A 70 30.37 6.89 0.31
C ASN A 70 29.89 7.59 -0.97
N GLY A 71 29.35 8.82 -0.87
CA GLY A 71 29.02 9.65 -2.04
C GLY A 71 27.64 9.37 -2.69
N CYS A 72 26.85 8.42 -2.19
CA CYS A 72 25.50 8.14 -2.69
C CYS A 72 24.46 9.21 -2.31
N ALA A 73 24.84 10.18 -1.48
CA ALA A 73 23.97 11.24 -0.95
C ALA A 73 23.27 12.07 -2.04
N ASN A 74 23.92 12.29 -3.19
CA ASN A 74 23.35 13.09 -4.27
C ASN A 74 22.25 12.32 -5.06
N GLY A 75 22.43 11.02 -5.26
CA GLY A 75 21.41 10.14 -5.87
C GLY A 75 20.16 10.06 -4.97
N LEU A 76 20.37 9.80 -3.68
CA LEU A 76 19.32 9.83 -2.67
C LEU A 76 18.60 11.18 -2.63
N LYS A 77 19.34 12.29 -2.57
CA LYS A 77 18.75 13.64 -2.54
C LYS A 77 17.91 13.91 -3.78
N ASN A 78 18.32 13.46 -4.96
CA ASN A 78 17.58 13.64 -6.20
C ASN A 78 16.35 12.74 -6.28
N HIS A 79 16.45 11.47 -5.85
CA HIS A 79 15.29 10.57 -5.73
C HIS A 79 14.27 11.11 -4.72
N MET A 80 14.71 11.46 -3.51
CA MET A 80 13.87 12.08 -2.49
C MET A 80 13.22 13.38 -2.98
N LYS A 81 13.92 14.19 -3.79
CA LYS A 81 13.34 15.39 -4.42
C LYS A 81 12.24 15.06 -5.42
N ARG A 82 12.38 13.99 -6.21
CA ARG A 82 11.36 13.52 -7.17
C ARG A 82 10.13 12.94 -6.47
N CYS A 83 10.34 12.29 -5.32
CA CYS A 83 9.28 11.67 -4.53
C CYS A 83 8.67 12.63 -3.46
N ARG A 84 9.16 13.87 -3.36
CA ARG A 84 8.67 14.84 -2.38
C ARG A 84 7.31 15.38 -2.79
N VAL A 85 6.36 15.23 -1.88
CA VAL A 85 5.10 15.97 -1.84
C VAL A 85 5.43 17.45 -1.58
N PRO A 86 5.19 18.39 -2.51
CA PRO A 86 5.35 19.81 -2.22
C PRO A 86 4.47 20.20 -1.03
N MET A 87 5.06 20.90 -0.07
CA MET A 87 4.40 21.42 1.13
C MET A 87 4.55 22.94 1.18
N SER A 88 3.52 23.62 1.66
CA SER A 88 3.55 25.05 1.93
C SER A 88 4.32 25.34 3.21
N HIS A 89 4.65 26.61 3.40
CA HIS A 89 5.38 27.10 4.57
C HIS A 89 4.66 26.81 5.90
N ASP A 90 3.33 26.62 5.90
CA ASP A 90 2.51 26.23 7.06
C ASP A 90 2.34 24.71 7.21
N GLY A 91 3.09 23.90 6.44
CA GLY A 91 3.07 22.44 6.54
C GLY A 91 1.89 21.77 5.82
N ARG A 92 1.06 22.51 5.07
CA ARG A 92 0.00 21.91 4.25
C ARG A 92 0.60 21.28 2.99
N ILE A 93 0.07 20.14 2.61
CA ILE A 93 0.44 19.48 1.35
C ILE A 93 -0.14 20.30 0.20
N LEU A 94 0.72 20.88 -0.65
CA LEU A 94 0.34 21.72 -1.79
C LEU A 94 -0.14 20.89 -2.98
N SER A 95 0.49 19.75 -3.23
CA SER A 95 -0.02 18.74 -4.15
C SER A 95 0.56 17.38 -3.78
N LYS A 96 -0.28 16.36 -3.69
CA LYS A 96 0.23 14.97 -3.71
C LYS A 96 0.49 14.64 -5.19
N PRO A 97 1.66 14.09 -5.55
CA PRO A 97 1.83 13.54 -6.88
C PRO A 97 0.72 12.52 -7.11
N ALA A 98 -0.04 12.70 -8.19
CA ALA A 98 -1.07 11.75 -8.56
C ALA A 98 -0.37 10.45 -9.00
N VAL A 99 -0.43 9.44 -8.14
CA VAL A 99 0.10 8.11 -8.40
C VAL A 99 -1.05 7.15 -8.66
N VAL A 100 -0.81 6.18 -9.55
CA VAL A 100 -1.74 5.10 -9.85
C VAL A 100 -0.98 3.79 -9.87
N GLY A 101 -1.58 2.72 -9.35
CA GLY A 101 -1.00 1.39 -9.49
C GLY A 101 -1.06 0.97 -10.96
N ALA A 102 0.05 0.56 -11.56
CA ALA A 102 0.13 0.03 -12.92
C ALA A 102 0.56 -1.45 -12.89
N ARG A 103 0.06 -2.25 -13.83
CA ARG A 103 0.53 -3.62 -14.05
C ARG A 103 1.63 -3.56 -15.09
N ARG A 104 2.85 -3.94 -14.70
CA ARG A 104 3.99 -4.02 -15.61
C ARG A 104 4.36 -5.47 -15.84
N THR A 105 5.06 -5.71 -16.92
CA THR A 105 5.69 -6.98 -17.24
C THR A 105 7.18 -6.72 -17.33
N ASP A 106 7.99 -7.49 -16.60
CA ASP A 106 9.44 -7.43 -16.75
C ASP A 106 9.91 -8.10 -18.05
N GLU A 107 11.22 -8.06 -18.31
CA GLU A 107 11.84 -8.68 -19.48
C GLU A 107 11.67 -10.21 -19.52
N ASP A 108 11.47 -10.82 -18.35
CA ASP A 108 11.24 -12.26 -18.18
C ASP A 108 9.76 -12.66 -18.34
N GLY A 109 8.86 -11.70 -18.57
CA GLY A 109 7.42 -11.95 -18.76
C GLY A 109 6.60 -12.02 -17.47
N THR A 110 7.21 -11.80 -16.30
CA THR A 110 6.54 -11.77 -15.01
C THR A 110 5.74 -10.48 -14.83
N ARG A 111 4.47 -10.62 -14.47
CA ARG A 111 3.59 -9.48 -14.20
C ARG A 111 3.69 -9.06 -12.74
N TYR A 112 3.96 -7.78 -12.50
CA TYR A 112 4.01 -7.20 -11.16
C TYR A 112 3.23 -5.88 -11.09
N TYR A 113 2.93 -5.46 -9.87
CA TYR A 113 2.25 -4.20 -9.59
C TYR A 113 3.25 -3.16 -9.11
N GLU A 114 3.23 -1.99 -9.72
CA GLU A 114 4.10 -0.86 -9.39
C GLU A 114 3.25 0.39 -9.15
N GLN A 115 3.68 1.28 -8.26
CA GLN A 115 3.12 2.63 -8.18
C GLN A 115 3.82 3.54 -9.20
N ALA A 116 3.07 4.00 -10.20
CA ALA A 116 3.57 4.93 -11.20
C ALA A 116 2.98 6.32 -11.01
N LEU A 117 3.77 7.37 -11.26
CA LEU A 117 3.24 8.73 -11.39
C LEU A 117 2.36 8.80 -12.64
N ILE A 118 1.16 9.35 -12.51
CA ILE A 118 0.15 9.38 -13.60
C ILE A 118 0.68 10.01 -14.89
N TYR A 119 1.64 10.93 -14.78
CA TYR A 119 2.28 11.62 -15.91
C TYR A 119 3.17 10.72 -16.78
N TYR A 120 3.59 9.56 -16.27
CA TYR A 120 4.45 8.60 -16.98
C TYR A 120 3.74 7.29 -17.33
N VAL A 121 2.43 7.23 -17.09
CA VAL A 121 1.61 6.07 -17.45
C VAL A 121 1.25 6.14 -18.93
N THR A 122 1.32 5.01 -19.62
CA THR A 122 0.99 4.94 -21.05
C THR A 122 -0.52 5.02 -21.27
N LEU A 123 -0.95 5.46 -22.46
CA LEU A 123 -2.39 5.53 -22.80
C LEU A 123 -3.13 4.19 -22.64
N PRO A 124 -2.57 3.03 -23.04
CA PRO A 124 -3.19 1.72 -22.77
C PRO A 124 -3.41 1.46 -21.28
N GLU A 125 -2.43 1.74 -20.43
CA GLU A 125 -2.53 1.57 -18.99
C GLU A 125 -3.58 2.49 -18.36
N LEU A 126 -3.68 3.74 -18.83
CA LEU A 126 -4.76 4.66 -18.42
C LEU A 126 -6.15 4.11 -18.78
N ARG A 127 -6.30 3.49 -19.97
CA ARG A 127 -7.57 2.85 -20.38
C ARG A 127 -7.91 1.63 -19.52
N GLU A 128 -6.91 0.82 -19.17
CA GLU A 128 -7.13 -0.30 -18.24
C GLU A 128 -7.54 0.22 -16.86
N LYS A 129 -6.85 1.23 -16.33
CA LYS A 129 -7.19 1.85 -15.05
C LYS A 129 -8.57 2.50 -15.04
N GLN A 130 -8.99 3.10 -16.15
CA GLN A 130 -10.34 3.63 -16.29
C GLN A 130 -11.38 2.52 -16.14
N LYS A 131 -11.19 1.38 -16.82
CA LYS A 131 -12.11 0.23 -16.73
C LYS A 131 -12.16 -0.33 -15.31
N GLU A 132 -11.00 -0.50 -14.67
CA GLU A 132 -10.92 -0.96 -13.27
C GLU A 132 -11.65 0.01 -12.32
N SER A 133 -11.43 1.31 -12.49
CA SER A 133 -12.06 2.34 -11.64
C SER A 133 -13.58 2.38 -11.81
N ILE A 134 -14.08 2.23 -13.05
CA ILE A 134 -15.52 2.15 -13.32
C ILE A 134 -16.12 0.90 -12.68
N ALA A 135 -15.46 -0.25 -12.80
CA ALA A 135 -15.93 -1.49 -12.16
C ALA A 135 -15.96 -1.34 -10.64
N LEU A 136 -14.92 -0.78 -10.05
CA LEU A 136 -14.82 -0.54 -8.62
C LEU A 136 -15.89 0.43 -8.12
N SER A 137 -16.15 1.52 -8.86
CA SER A 137 -17.23 2.47 -8.54
C SER A 137 -18.58 1.77 -8.46
N LYS A 138 -18.91 0.91 -9.44
CA LYS A 138 -20.16 0.15 -9.43
C LYS A 138 -20.27 -0.74 -8.20
N THR A 139 -19.20 -1.44 -7.84
CA THR A 139 -19.18 -2.28 -6.62
C THR A 139 -19.38 -1.44 -5.36
N TYR A 140 -18.79 -0.25 -5.27
CA TYR A 140 -19.02 0.65 -4.13
C TYR A 140 -20.45 1.19 -4.09
N ASP A 141 -21.03 1.53 -5.24
CA ASP A 141 -22.43 1.99 -5.32
C ASP A 141 -23.38 0.88 -4.86
N GLU A 142 -23.19 -0.36 -5.34
CA GLU A 142 -23.96 -1.54 -4.93
C GLU A 142 -23.80 -1.83 -3.43
N THR A 143 -22.57 -1.77 -2.91
CA THR A 143 -22.29 -1.98 -1.48
C THR A 143 -22.93 -0.90 -0.62
N THR A 144 -22.89 0.36 -1.07
CA THR A 144 -23.51 1.49 -0.38
C THR A 144 -25.02 1.36 -0.35
N ALA A 145 -25.64 0.97 -1.47
CA ALA A 145 -27.08 0.68 -1.52
C ALA A 145 -27.46 -0.48 -0.59
N MET A 146 -26.64 -1.53 -0.52
CA MET A 146 -26.84 -2.64 0.41
C MET A 146 -26.78 -2.16 1.88
N PHE A 147 -25.81 -1.32 2.25
CA PHE A 147 -25.75 -0.73 3.58
C PHE A 147 -26.99 0.11 3.89
N GLY A 148 -27.48 0.90 2.94
CA GLY A 148 -28.73 1.65 3.10
C GLY A 148 -29.92 0.74 3.42
N LYS A 149 -30.06 -0.39 2.72
CA LYS A 149 -31.11 -1.39 3.00
C LYS A 149 -30.96 -2.05 4.36
N LEU A 150 -29.74 -2.36 4.79
CA LEU A 150 -29.46 -2.97 6.10
C LEU A 150 -29.72 -1.99 7.25
N ILE A 151 -29.42 -0.71 7.06
CA ILE A 151 -29.75 0.35 8.03
C ILE A 151 -31.27 0.47 8.15
N ALA A 152 -31.99 0.53 7.03
CA ALA A 152 -33.45 0.58 7.04
C ALA A 152 -34.09 -0.65 7.72
N LEU A 153 -33.49 -1.84 7.56
CA LEU A 153 -33.91 -3.05 8.27
C LEU A 153 -33.75 -2.88 9.79
N CYS A 154 -32.58 -2.42 10.24
CA CYS A 154 -32.32 -2.17 11.67
C CYS A 154 -33.29 -1.14 12.27
N GLU A 155 -33.57 -0.05 11.55
CA GLU A 155 -34.51 0.98 11.96
C GLU A 155 -35.95 0.45 12.06
N ALA A 156 -36.39 -0.33 11.07
CA ALA A 156 -37.72 -0.93 11.05
C ALA A 156 -37.91 -1.98 12.15
N GLY A 157 -36.89 -2.82 12.38
CA GLY A 157 -36.90 -3.88 13.41
C GLY A 157 -36.50 -3.40 14.80
N GLY A 158 -36.13 -2.12 14.96
CA GLY A 158 -35.74 -1.53 16.24
C GLY A 158 -34.54 -2.22 16.91
N ALA A 159 -33.57 -2.71 16.13
CA ALA A 159 -32.42 -3.46 16.65
C ALA A 159 -31.07 -2.88 16.19
N ASN A 160 -29.99 -3.28 16.87
CA ASN A 160 -28.65 -2.79 16.57
C ASN A 160 -27.93 -3.64 15.52
N THR A 161 -28.49 -4.79 15.16
CA THR A 161 -27.94 -5.68 14.13
C THR A 161 -29.02 -6.08 13.12
N PRO A 162 -28.66 -6.26 11.82
CA PRO A 162 -29.64 -6.67 10.81
C PRO A 162 -30.29 -8.04 11.11
N ALA A 163 -29.56 -8.95 11.75
CA ALA A 163 -30.07 -10.27 12.11
C ALA A 163 -31.17 -10.20 13.18
N GLU A 164 -30.94 -9.45 14.27
CA GLU A 164 -31.95 -9.23 15.32
C GLU A 164 -33.16 -8.48 14.75
N ALA A 165 -32.93 -7.48 13.88
CA ALA A 165 -34.00 -6.73 13.24
C ALA A 165 -34.87 -7.61 12.32
N ALA A 166 -34.24 -8.51 11.56
CA ALA A 166 -34.94 -9.48 10.72
C ALA A 166 -35.79 -10.44 11.54
N GLU A 167 -35.23 -10.94 12.66
CA GLU A 167 -35.96 -11.81 13.61
C GLU A 167 -37.18 -11.10 14.20
N ASN A 168 -37.02 -9.83 14.63
CA ASN A 168 -38.11 -9.01 15.17
C ASN A 168 -39.24 -8.79 14.15
N LEU A 169 -38.90 -8.70 12.86
CA LEU A 169 -39.85 -8.49 11.77
C LEU A 169 -40.37 -9.80 11.14
N GLY A 170 -39.86 -10.96 11.57
CA GLY A 170 -40.22 -12.25 10.99
C GLY A 170 -39.76 -12.45 9.54
N VAL A 171 -38.72 -11.73 9.11
CA VAL A 171 -38.13 -11.84 7.75
C VAL A 171 -36.71 -12.39 7.82
N THR A 172 -36.13 -12.72 6.67
CA THR A 172 -34.69 -13.00 6.55
C THR A 172 -33.97 -11.77 6.01
N VAL A 173 -32.67 -11.62 6.35
CA VAL A 173 -31.85 -10.52 5.83
C VAL A 173 -31.75 -10.58 4.31
N GLU A 174 -31.58 -11.78 3.75
CA GLU A 174 -31.56 -12.02 2.30
C GLU A 174 -32.89 -11.67 1.66
N GLY A 175 -34.02 -12.04 2.28
CA GLY A 175 -35.36 -11.71 1.79
C GLY A 175 -35.58 -10.20 1.72
N TRP A 176 -35.17 -9.47 2.76
CA TRP A 176 -35.23 -8.01 2.80
C TRP A 176 -34.35 -7.36 1.71
N LEU A 177 -33.12 -7.83 1.54
CA LEU A 177 -32.19 -7.30 0.54
C LEU A 177 -32.71 -7.50 -0.89
N LEU A 178 -33.38 -8.62 -1.15
CA LEU A 178 -34.01 -8.96 -2.43
C LEU A 178 -35.34 -8.23 -2.67
N GLY A 179 -35.87 -7.50 -1.69
CA GLY A 179 -37.15 -6.80 -1.80
C GLY A 179 -38.37 -7.72 -1.68
N ALA A 180 -38.20 -8.92 -1.13
CA ALA A 180 -39.32 -9.78 -0.76
C ALA A 180 -39.93 -9.24 0.54
N ALA A 181 -40.96 -8.39 0.40
CA ALA A 181 -41.92 -8.21 1.49
C ALA A 181 -42.65 -9.55 1.69
N ALA A 182 -42.69 -10.02 2.94
CA ALA A 182 -43.54 -11.13 3.35
C ALA A 182 -45.02 -10.83 3.10
#